data_AF-A0A3A6PCS9-F1
#
_entry.id   AF-A0A3A6PCS9-F1
#
_cell.length_a   1.000
_cell.length_b   1.000
_cell.length_c   1.000
_cell.angle_alpha   90.00
_cell.angle_beta   90.00
_cell.angle_gamma   90.00
#
_symmetry.space_group_name_H-M   'P 1'
#
loop_
_entity.id
_entity.type
_entity.pdbx_description
1 polymer ?
#
loop_
_entity_poly.entity_id
_entity_poly.type
_entity_poly.pdbx_seq_one_letter_code
_entity_poly.pdbx_strand_id
1 'polypeptide(L)'
;MSKALYFIYAGGVLHAGWAVFHFFFPRIFQWPQRLAGLDSVNRSIMQVLNLCLTFYFAVAAYLSLAFAPELLAGPLGKKLLAIFTAFWLLRLGLQFRFFKAAHPASLVLILFFILTMAAYAYPLLQAGR
;
A
#
# COMPACT_ATOMS: atom_id res chain seq x y z
N MET A 1 11.55 1.97 23.23
CA MET A 1 10.63 1.56 22.15
C MET A 1 11.19 0.35 21.43
N SER A 2 10.41 -0.71 21.22
CA SER A 2 10.90 -1.90 20.51
C SER A 2 11.20 -1.57 19.04
N LYS A 3 12.21 -2.23 18.44
CA LYS A 3 12.53 -2.02 17.02
C LYS A 3 11.31 -2.24 16.12
N ALA A 4 10.44 -3.20 16.47
CA ALA A 4 9.22 -3.51 15.72
C ALA A 4 8.26 -2.31 15.60
N LEU A 5 8.16 -1.45 16.62
CA LEU A 5 7.28 -0.27 16.55
C LEU A 5 7.75 0.74 15.49
N TYR A 6 9.06 0.98 15.37
CA TYR A 6 9.59 1.88 14.33
C TYR A 6 9.25 1.39 12.92
N PHE A 7 9.24 0.07 12.70
CA PHE A 7 8.86 -0.51 11.42
C PHE A 7 7.36 -0.31 11.13
N ILE A 8 6.49 -0.48 12.13
CA ILE A 8 5.05 -0.20 11.96
C ILE A 8 4.82 1.29 11.64
N TYR A 9 5.46 2.20 12.36
CA TYR A 9 5.35 3.64 12.08
C TYR A 9 5.87 4.00 10.68
N ALA A 10 7.02 3.44 10.28
CA ALA A 10 7.54 3.62 8.92
C ALA A 10 6.57 3.09 7.85
N GLY A 11 5.96 1.92 8.09
CA GLY A 11 4.89 1.39 7.25
C GLY A 11 3.70 2.35 7.16
N GLY A 12 3.31 2.98 8.27
CA GLY A 12 2.26 3.99 8.31
C GLY A 12 2.56 5.21 7.45
N VAL A 13 3.79 5.74 7.53
CA VAL A 13 4.25 6.85 6.67
C VAL A 13 4.25 6.44 5.19
N LEU A 14 4.71 5.21 4.88
CA LEU A 14 4.68 4.69 3.52
C LEU A 14 3.23 4.57 2.99
N HIS A 15 2.30 4.02 3.79
CA HIS A 15 0.88 3.97 3.43
C HIS A 15 0.27 5.36 3.21
N ALA A 16 0.64 6.35 4.03
CA ALA A 16 0.20 7.73 3.81
C ALA A 16 0.72 8.26 2.46
N GLY A 17 2.00 8.00 2.13
CA GLY A 17 2.58 8.30 0.83
C GLY A 17 1.84 7.62 -0.32
N TRP A 18 1.45 6.34 -0.16
CA TRP A 18 0.65 5.62 -1.15
C TRP A 18 -0.75 6.20 -1.34
N ALA A 19 -1.42 6.61 -0.26
CA ALA A 19 -2.71 7.29 -0.33
C ALA A 19 -2.60 8.59 -1.13
N VAL A 20 -1.60 9.43 -0.82
CA VAL A 20 -1.33 10.68 -1.56
C VAL A 20 -1.04 10.38 -3.03
N PHE A 21 -0.18 9.40 -3.31
CA PHE A 21 0.15 8.99 -4.67
C PHE A 21 -1.10 8.60 -5.47
N HIS A 22 -1.98 7.75 -4.91
CA HIS A 22 -3.22 7.31 -5.58
C HIS A 22 -4.24 8.43 -5.73
N PHE A 23 -4.36 9.31 -4.74
CA PHE A 23 -5.22 10.48 -4.84
C PHE A 23 -4.87 11.34 -6.05
N PHE A 24 -3.58 11.46 -6.37
CA PHE A 24 -3.10 12.22 -7.53
C PHE A 24 -3.05 11.45 -8.85
N PHE A 25 -3.49 10.18 -8.92
CA PHE A 25 -3.52 9.40 -10.17
C PHE A 25 -4.21 10.09 -11.34
N PRO A 26 -5.40 10.70 -11.16
CA PRO A 26 -6.06 11.37 -12.27
C PRO A 26 -5.19 12.45 -12.92
N ARG A 27 -4.35 13.12 -12.13
CA ARG A 27 -3.43 14.16 -12.60
C ARG A 27 -2.14 13.58 -13.16
N ILE A 28 -1.47 12.68 -12.42
CA ILE A 28 -0.18 12.07 -12.80
C ILE A 28 -0.31 11.33 -14.13
N PHE A 29 -1.40 10.60 -14.32
CA PHE A 29 -1.63 9.77 -15.50
C PHE A 29 -2.58 10.41 -16.52
N GLN A 30 -2.95 11.68 -16.34
CA GLN A 30 -3.81 12.42 -17.28
C GLN A 30 -5.11 11.68 -17.62
N TRP A 31 -5.77 11.12 -16.60
CA TRP A 31 -6.96 10.28 -16.79
C TRP A 31 -8.10 10.92 -17.58
N PRO A 32 -8.39 12.24 -17.46
CA PRO A 32 -9.42 12.86 -18.29
C PRO A 32 -9.18 12.64 -19.79
N GLN A 33 -7.92 12.74 -20.24
CA GLN A 33 -7.53 12.52 -21.63
C GLN A 33 -7.33 11.04 -21.94
N ARG A 34 -6.60 10.31 -21.09
CA ARG A 34 -6.19 8.92 -21.34
C ARG A 34 -7.33 7.92 -21.24
N LEU A 35 -8.35 8.19 -20.43
CA LEU A 35 -9.53 7.34 -20.32
C LEU A 35 -10.66 7.79 -21.25
N ALA A 36 -10.50 8.86 -22.04
CA ALA A 36 -11.54 9.44 -22.91
C ALA A 36 -12.25 8.39 -23.77
N GLY A 37 -11.53 7.39 -24.28
CA GLY A 37 -12.08 6.33 -25.13
C GLY A 37 -12.84 5.20 -24.43
N LEU A 38 -12.90 5.17 -23.09
CA LEU A 38 -13.73 4.21 -22.36
C LEU A 38 -15.20 4.65 -22.36
N ASP A 39 -16.16 3.73 -22.23
CA ASP A 39 -17.53 4.11 -21.90
C ASP A 39 -17.62 4.73 -20.49
N SER A 40 -18.75 5.36 -20.20
CA SER A 40 -18.97 6.06 -18.93
C SER A 40 -18.87 5.15 -17.70
N VAL A 41 -19.28 3.88 -17.82
CA VAL A 41 -19.27 2.91 -16.72
C VAL A 41 -17.85 2.51 -16.41
N ASN A 42 -17.08 2.04 -17.40
CA ASN A 42 -15.68 1.63 -17.18
C ASN A 42 -14.80 2.77 -16.69
N ARG A 43 -15.01 3.99 -17.19
CA ARG A 43 -14.34 5.20 -16.69
C ARG A 43 -14.64 5.47 -15.21
N SER A 44 -15.90 5.28 -14.80
CA SER A 44 -16.32 5.48 -13.41
C SER A 44 -15.78 4.39 -12.49
N ILE A 45 -15.76 3.13 -12.94
CA ILE A 45 -15.16 2.01 -12.20
C ILE A 45 -13.70 2.30 -11.87
N MET A 46 -12.92 2.80 -12.82
CA MET A 46 -11.51 3.18 -12.59
C MET A 46 -11.35 4.23 -11.47
N GLN A 47 -12.23 5.23 -11.43
CA GLN A 47 -12.22 6.26 -10.38
C GLN A 47 -12.59 5.68 -9.01
N VAL A 48 -13.66 4.88 -8.96
CA VAL A 48 -14.14 4.26 -7.71
C VAL A 48 -13.07 3.33 -7.13
N LEU A 49 -12.49 2.44 -7.94
CA LEU A 49 -11.43 1.54 -7.49
C LEU A 49 -10.22 2.30 -6.94
N ASN A 50 -9.82 3.40 -7.58
CA ASN A 50 -8.72 4.23 -7.11
C ASN A 50 -9.03 4.93 -5.78
N LEU A 51 -10.24 5.47 -5.62
CA LEU A 51 -10.66 6.14 -4.39
C LEU A 51 -10.82 5.14 -3.24
N CYS A 52 -11.41 3.96 -3.48
CA CYS A 52 -11.48 2.90 -2.48
C CYS A 52 -10.08 2.46 -2.05
N LEU A 53 -9.13 2.34 -2.99
CA LEU A 53 -7.76 1.96 -2.68
C LEU A 53 -7.01 3.08 -1.94
N THR A 54 -7.24 4.33 -2.31
CA THR A 54 -6.74 5.52 -1.59
C THR A 54 -7.23 5.52 -0.14
N PHE A 55 -8.52 5.25 0.07
CA PHE A 55 -9.12 5.15 1.39
C PHE A 55 -8.53 4.00 2.20
N TYR A 56 -8.35 2.82 1.60
CA TYR A 56 -7.66 1.70 2.25
C TYR A 56 -6.27 2.09 2.75
N PHE A 57 -5.45 2.75 1.92
CA PHE A 57 -4.13 3.21 2.33
C PHE A 57 -4.19 4.26 3.45
N ALA A 58 -5.15 5.19 3.40
CA ALA A 58 -5.34 6.17 4.47
C ALA A 58 -5.71 5.51 5.81
N VAL A 59 -6.60 4.52 5.80
CA VAL A 59 -6.98 3.74 6.99
C VAL A 59 -5.78 2.94 7.51
N ALA A 60 -5.05 2.25 6.63
CA ALA A 60 -3.87 1.49 7.04
C ALA A 60 -2.77 2.38 7.61
N ALA A 61 -2.59 3.59 7.06
CA ALA A 61 -1.70 4.62 7.60
C ALA A 61 -2.16 5.06 9.00
N TYR A 62 -3.44 5.43 9.14
CA TYR A 62 -4.02 5.85 10.42
C TYR A 62 -3.84 4.79 11.50
N LEU A 63 -4.19 3.53 11.21
CA LEU A 63 -4.01 2.41 12.14
C LEU A 63 -2.54 2.23 12.55
N SER A 64 -1.62 2.33 11.59
CA SER A 64 -0.19 2.16 11.85
C SER A 64 0.42 3.32 12.64
N LEU A 65 -0.10 4.54 12.50
CA LEU A 65 0.43 5.73 13.17
C LEU A 65 -0.21 5.99 14.53
N ALA A 66 -1.51 5.70 14.68
CA ALA A 66 -2.24 5.95 15.92
C ALA A 66 -2.26 4.73 16.86
N PHE A 67 -2.18 3.50 16.32
CA PHE A 67 -2.38 2.26 17.08
C PHE A 67 -1.25 1.24 16.91
N ALA A 68 -0.01 1.70 16.69
CA ALA A 68 1.14 0.80 16.51
C ALA A 68 1.36 -0.16 17.69
N PRO A 69 1.26 0.27 18.97
CA PRO A 69 1.38 -0.64 20.12
C PRO A 69 0.34 -1.75 20.12
N GLU A 70 -0.91 -1.44 19.81
CA GLU A 70 -2.05 -2.36 19.76
C GLU A 70 -1.91 -3.35 18.59
N LEU A 71 -1.46 -2.85 17.44
CA LEU A 71 -1.14 -3.69 16.29
C LEU A 71 -0.07 -4.74 16.62
N LEU A 72 0.91 -4.39 17.46
CA LEU A 72 1.98 -5.29 17.86
C LEU A 72 1.58 -6.27 18.98
N ALA A 73 0.80 -5.80 19.95
CA ALA A 73 0.49 -6.55 21.16
C ALA A 73 -0.58 -7.64 20.96
N GLY A 74 -1.65 -7.34 20.22
CA GLY A 74 -2.84 -8.19 20.14
C GLY A 74 -2.83 -9.20 18.99
N PRO A 75 -3.53 -10.35 19.11
CA PRO A 75 -3.66 -11.32 18.03
C PRO A 75 -4.37 -10.73 16.79
N LEU A 76 -5.36 -9.86 16.99
CA LEU A 76 -6.03 -9.15 15.89
C LEU A 76 -5.06 -8.19 15.19
N GLY A 77 -4.28 -7.44 15.95
CA GLY A 77 -3.26 -6.52 15.43
C GLY A 77 -2.24 -7.24 14.55
N LYS A 78 -1.72 -8.37 15.02
CA LYS A 78 -0.80 -9.23 14.24
C LYS A 78 -1.46 -9.75 12.95
N LYS A 79 -2.74 -10.12 12.99
CA LYS A 79 -3.47 -10.50 11.77
C LYS A 79 -3.60 -9.34 10.78
N LEU A 80 -3.83 -8.11 11.25
CA LEU A 80 -3.85 -6.92 10.39
C LEU A 80 -2.48 -6.65 9.75
N LEU A 81 -1.39 -6.75 10.52
CA LEU A 81 -0.03 -6.63 9.97
C LEU A 81 0.25 -7.71 8.91
N ALA A 82 -0.25 -8.93 9.11
CA ALA A 82 -0.13 -10.01 8.14
C ALA A 82 -0.94 -9.72 6.86
N ILE A 83 -2.15 -9.17 6.99
CA ILE A 83 -2.97 -8.73 5.87
C ILE A 83 -2.28 -7.61 5.08
N PHE A 84 -1.69 -6.61 5.74
CA PHE A 84 -0.93 -5.56 5.08
C PHE A 84 0.28 -6.13 4.32
N THR A 85 1.00 -7.07 4.93
CA THR A 85 2.11 -7.78 4.27
C THR A 85 1.63 -8.54 3.03
N ALA A 86 0.56 -9.31 3.17
CA ALA A 86 -0.03 -10.09 2.07
C ALA A 86 -0.54 -9.20 0.93
N PHE A 87 -1.15 -8.06 1.24
CA PHE A 87 -1.56 -7.07 0.25
C PHE A 87 -0.36 -6.59 -0.58
N TRP A 88 0.75 -6.22 0.06
CA TRP A 88 1.94 -5.76 -0.65
C TRP A 88 2.64 -6.86 -1.44
N LEU A 89 2.64 -8.10 -0.94
CA LEU A 89 3.13 -9.25 -1.68
C LEU A 89 2.30 -9.51 -2.94
N LEU A 90 0.97 -9.49 -2.82
CA LEU A 90 0.07 -9.58 -3.97
C LEU A 90 0.35 -8.45 -4.96
N ARG A 91 0.40 -7.19 -4.48
CA ARG A 91 0.63 -6.02 -5.33
C ARG A 91 1.96 -6.09 -6.07
N LEU A 92 3.01 -6.60 -5.42
CA LEU A 92 4.31 -6.86 -6.03
C LEU A 92 4.19 -7.91 -7.13
N GLY A 93 3.52 -9.04 -6.89
CA GLY A 93 3.26 -10.06 -7.91
C GLY A 93 2.49 -9.51 -9.12
N LEU A 94 1.45 -8.70 -8.88
CA LEU A 94 0.70 -8.02 -9.93
C LEU A 94 1.57 -7.04 -10.75
N GLN A 95 2.59 -6.43 -10.13
CA GLN A 95 3.52 -5.55 -10.84
C GLN A 95 4.27 -6.30 -11.95
N PHE A 96 4.75 -7.51 -11.67
CA PHE A 96 5.43 -8.35 -12.67
C PHE A 96 4.47 -8.88 -13.75
N ARG A 97 3.19 -9.08 -13.41
CA ARG A 97 2.19 -9.61 -14.34
C ARG A 97 1.64 -8.56 -15.32
N PHE A 98 1.49 -7.31 -14.87
CA PHE A 98 0.82 -6.24 -15.62
C PHE A 98 1.74 -5.12 -16.09
N PHE A 99 2.95 -4.99 -15.55
CA PHE A 99 3.89 -3.93 -15.90
C PHE A 99 5.24 -4.50 -16.35
N LYS A 100 5.94 -3.76 -17.21
CA LYS A 100 7.31 -4.11 -17.61
C LYS A 100 8.26 -3.87 -16.43
N ALA A 101 8.73 -4.93 -15.79
CA ALA A 101 9.56 -4.85 -14.57
C ALA A 101 10.84 -4.03 -14.75
N ALA A 102 11.51 -4.16 -15.91
CA ALA A 102 12.75 -3.44 -16.20
C ALA A 102 12.57 -1.94 -16.50
N HIS A 103 11.33 -1.44 -16.63
CA HIS A 103 11.11 -0.01 -16.83
C HIS A 103 11.50 0.78 -15.56
N PRO A 104 12.25 1.90 -15.64
CA PRO A 104 12.75 2.61 -14.46
C PRO A 104 11.67 2.97 -13.43
N ALA A 105 10.52 3.50 -13.89
CA ALA A 105 9.41 3.79 -12.99
C ALA A 105 8.83 2.53 -12.29
N SER A 106 8.87 1.38 -12.97
CA SER A 106 8.43 0.11 -12.39
C SER A 106 9.40 -0.37 -11.32
N LEU A 107 10.72 -0.20 -11.53
CA LEU A 107 11.74 -0.53 -10.53
C LEU A 107 11.59 0.30 -9.26
N VAL A 108 11.32 1.61 -9.40
CA VAL A 108 11.04 2.50 -8.26
C VAL A 108 9.81 2.00 -7.49
N LEU A 109 8.71 1.70 -8.18
CA LEU A 109 7.50 1.17 -7.54
C LEU A 109 7.76 -0.17 -6.84
N ILE A 110 8.49 -1.09 -7.49
CA ILE A 110 8.88 -2.38 -6.90
C ILE A 110 9.66 -2.17 -5.60
N LEU A 111 10.62 -1.25 -5.58
CA LEU A 111 11.38 -0.91 -4.37
C LEU A 111 10.44 -0.46 -3.25
N PHE A 112 9.54 0.49 -3.52
CA PHE A 112 8.60 0.97 -2.49
C PHE A 112 7.61 -0.11 -2.04
N PHE A 113 7.17 -1.02 -2.92
CA PHE A 113 6.34 -2.17 -2.53
C PHE A 113 7.09 -3.10 -1.58
N ILE A 114 8.35 -3.41 -1.88
CA ILE A 114 9.20 -4.24 -1.02
C ILE A 114 9.45 -3.56 0.32
N LEU A 115 9.76 -2.26 0.33
CA LEU A 115 9.95 -1.50 1.57
C LEU A 115 8.71 -1.51 2.45
N THR A 116 7.53 -1.29 1.85
CA THR A 116 6.27 -1.28 2.60
C THR A 116 5.90 -2.68 3.11
N MET A 117 6.12 -3.72 2.29
CA MET A 117 5.97 -5.12 2.72
C MET A 117 6.88 -5.44 3.90
N ALA A 118 8.17 -5.10 3.79
CA ALA A 118 9.17 -5.39 4.83
C ALA A 118 8.86 -4.66 6.15
N ALA A 119 8.31 -3.43 6.08
CA ALA A 119 7.87 -2.67 7.23
C ALA A 119 6.83 -3.44 8.07
N TYR A 120 5.93 -4.19 7.44
CA TYR A 120 4.89 -4.95 8.12
C TYR A 120 5.27 -6.42 8.39
N ALA A 121 6.13 -7.02 7.56
CA ALA A 121 6.62 -8.37 7.76
C ALA A 121 7.58 -8.48 8.96
N TYR A 122 8.45 -7.49 9.15
CA TYR A 122 9.47 -7.53 10.21
C TYR A 122 8.89 -7.69 11.63
N PRO A 123 7.88 -6.91 12.06
CA PRO A 123 7.21 -7.09 13.35
C PRO A 123 6.65 -8.51 13.57
N LEU A 124 6.14 -9.16 12.51
CA LEU A 124 5.56 -10.50 12.59
C LEU A 124 6.63 -11.57 12.84
N LEU A 125 7.77 -11.45 12.16
CA LEU A 125 8.89 -12.38 12.31
C LEU A 125 9.54 -12.29 13.70
N GLN A 126 9.50 -11.11 14.32
CA GLN A 126 10.01 -10.89 15.67
C GLN A 126 9.03 -11.35 16.75
N ALA A 127 7.72 -11.36 16.47
CA ALA A 127 6.70 -11.79 17.41
C ALA A 127 6.58 -13.33 17.56
N GLY A 128 7.23 -14.09 16.68
CA GLY A 128 7.31 -15.56 16.73
C GLY A 128 8.61 -16.10 17.33
N ARG A 129 9.47 -15.21 17.85
CA ARG A 129 10.69 -15.53 18.61
C ARG A 129 10.49 -15.09 20.06
#